data_AF-A0A3R9T568-F1
#
_entry.id   AF-A0A3R9T568-F1
#
_cell.length_a   1.000
_cell.length_b   1.000
_cell.length_c   1.000
_cell.angle_alpha   90.00
_cell.angle_beta   90.00
_cell.angle_gamma   90.00
#
_symmetry.space_group_name_H-M   'P 1'
#
loop_
_entity.id
_entity.type
_entity.pdbx_description
1 polymer ?
#
loop_
_entity_poly.entity_id
_entity_poly.type
_entity_poly.pdbx_seq_one_letter_code
_entity_poly.pdbx_strand_id
1 'polypeptide(L)' 'MTNESSTLQRGLKNRHIQLIAMGGAIGTGLFLGSAQVIQSAGPSIILGYAIGGLIAFLIMRHLGEMIVEE' A
#
# COMPACT_ATOMS: atom_id res chain seq x y z
N MET A 1 14.11 9.24 -38.05
CA MET A 1 14.14 9.39 -36.58
C MET A 1 13.44 8.16 -36.01
N THR A 2 14.21 7.15 -35.61
CA THR A 2 13.71 5.87 -35.06
C THR A 2 13.10 6.12 -33.68
N ASN A 3 11.78 5.95 -33.57
CA ASN A 3 11.08 5.90 -32.29
C ASN A 3 11.37 4.52 -31.66
N GLU A 4 12.47 4.42 -30.92
CA GLU A 4 12.69 3.34 -29.96
C GLU A 4 11.73 3.56 -28.79
N SER A 5 10.46 3.20 -28.98
CA SER A 5 9.52 3.06 -27.88
C SER A 5 10.04 1.91 -27.01
N SER A 6 10.81 2.26 -25.97
CA SER A 6 11.35 1.31 -25.01
C SER A 6 10.20 0.51 -24.41
N THR A 7 9.95 -0.66 -24.98
CA THR A 7 8.88 -1.56 -24.54
C THR A 7 9.25 -2.04 -23.15
N LEU A 8 8.47 -1.67 -22.14
CA LEU A 8 8.70 -2.13 -20.78
C LEU A 8 8.55 -3.65 -20.76
N GLN A 9 9.66 -4.34 -20.48
CA GLN A 9 9.63 -5.77 -20.22
C GLN A 9 8.84 -6.01 -18.93
N ARG A 10 7.64 -6.60 -19.03
CA ARG A 10 6.86 -7.07 -17.88
C ARG A 10 7.56 -8.27 -17.22
N GLY A 11 8.56 -7.98 -16.37
CA GLY A 11 9.31 -8.98 -15.61
C GLY A 11 8.88 -9.13 -14.15
N LEU A 12 8.04 -8.22 -13.64
CA LEU A 12 7.57 -8.29 -12.25
C LEU A 12 6.52 -9.39 -12.09
N LYS A 13 6.93 -10.46 -11.40
CA LYS A 13 6.04 -11.51 -10.93
C LYS A 13 5.20 -10.98 -9.77
N ASN A 14 4.03 -11.58 -9.54
CA ASN A 14 3.12 -11.21 -8.45
C ASN A 14 3.82 -11.13 -7.08
N ARG A 15 4.77 -12.05 -6.82
CA ARG A 15 5.61 -12.04 -5.61
C ARG A 15 6.43 -10.74 -5.46
N HIS A 16 7.00 -10.22 -6.54
CA HIS A 16 7.79 -8.97 -6.48
C HIS A 16 6.89 -7.78 -6.16
N ILE A 17 5.70 -7.74 -6.75
CA ILE A 17 4.71 -6.68 -6.49
C ILE A 17 4.27 -6.72 -5.03
N GLN A 18 3.99 -7.90 -4.47
CA GLN A 18 3.65 -8.06 -3.05
C GLN A 18 4.79 -7.63 -2.12
N LEU A 19 6.04 -7.98 -2.44
CA LEU A 19 7.20 -7.57 -1.64
C LEU A 19 7.41 -6.04 -1.68
N ILE A 20 7.21 -5.40 -2.83
CA ILE A 20 7.26 -3.93 -2.96
C ILE A 20 6.16 -3.30 -2.10
N ALA A 21 4.93 -3.81 -2.19
CA ALA A 21 3.80 -3.31 -1.41
C ALA A 21 4.04 -3.47 0.10
N MET A 22 4.51 -4.63 0.57
CA MET A 22 4.86 -4.85 1.97
C MET A 22 6.01 -3.97 2.43
N GLY A 23 7.04 -3.79 1.60
CA GLY A 23 8.18 -2.92 1.89
C GLY A 23 7.76 -1.46 2.09
N GLY A 24 6.91 -0.93 1.22
CA GLY A 24 6.37 0.43 1.36
C GLY A 24 5.44 0.58 2.56
N ALA A 25 4.52 -0.37 2.76
CA ALA A 25 3.56 -0.34 3.87
C ALA A 25 4.23 -0.44 5.24
N ILE A 26 5.23 -1.31 5.40
CA ILE A 26 5.96 -1.46 6.68
C ILE A 26 6.97 -0.31 6.84
N GLY A 27 7.71 0.06 5.80
CA GLY A 27 8.75 1.08 5.85
C GLY A 27 8.23 2.49 6.15
N THR A 28 7.75 3.21 5.14
CA THR A 28 7.26 4.58 5.34
C THR A 28 5.86 4.61 5.94
N GLY A 29 5.01 3.61 5.65
CA GLY A 29 3.64 3.56 6.15
C GLY A 29 3.55 3.38 7.67
N LEU A 30 4.06 2.26 8.18
CA LEU A 30 3.99 1.93 9.61
C LEU A 30 5.04 2.68 10.42
N PHE A 31 6.32 2.61 10.06
CA PHE A 31 7.38 3.15 10.93
C PHE A 31 7.47 4.68 10.89
N LEU A 32 7.59 5.29 9.70
CA LEU A 32 7.69 6.75 9.59
C LEU A 32 6.38 7.44 10.01
N GLY A 33 5.23 6.88 9.59
CA GLY A 33 3.91 7.39 9.98
C GLY A 33 3.61 7.25 11.48
N SER A 34 3.90 6.08 12.08
CA SER A 34 3.60 5.88 13.51
C SER A 34 4.56 6.59 14.44
N ALA A 35 5.83 6.81 14.07
CA ALA A 35 6.82 7.40 14.97
C ALA A 35 6.38 8.74 15.57
N GLN A 36 5.68 9.57 14.81
CA GLN A 36 5.18 10.87 15.25
C GLN A 36 3.81 10.78 15.94
N VAL A 37 2.96 9.86 15.50
CA VAL A 37 1.62 9.65 16.07
C VAL A 37 1.70 8.94 17.43
N ILE A 38 2.67 8.02 17.63
CA ILE A 38 2.90 7.34 18.92
C ILE A 38 3.26 8.35 20.00
N GLN A 39 4.13 9.32 19.68
CA GLN A 39 4.55 10.35 20.65
C GLN A 39 3.39 11.26 21.08
N SER A 40 2.42 11.50 20.21
CA SER A 40 1.30 12.42 20.48
C SER A 40 0.05 11.73 21.01
N ALA A 41 -0.31 10.55 20.50
CA ALA A 41 -1.53 9.81 20.85
C ALA A 41 -1.31 8.71 21.92
N GLY A 42 -0.06 8.30 22.16
CA GLY A 42 0.26 7.24 23.09
C GLY A 42 -0.36 5.89 22.69
N PRO A 43 -0.75 5.02 23.66
CA PRO A 43 -1.26 3.67 23.38
C PRO A 43 -2.52 3.64 22.50
N SER A 44 -3.25 4.76 22.43
CA SER A 44 -4.50 4.86 21.66
C SER A 44 -4.30 4.78 20.14
N ILE A 45 -3.06 4.88 19.65
CA ILE A 45 -2.73 4.71 18.23
C ILE A 45 -3.22 3.38 17.65
N ILE A 46 -3.30 2.34 18.47
CA ILE A 46 -3.81 1.01 18.07
C ILE A 46 -5.26 1.11 17.58
N LEU A 47 -6.10 1.92 18.25
CA LEU A 47 -7.48 2.17 17.84
C LEU A 47 -7.52 2.94 16.51
N GLY A 48 -6.64 3.93 16.35
CA GLY A 48 -6.50 4.68 15.10
C GLY A 48 -6.13 3.78 13.92
N TYR A 49 -5.16 2.88 14.10
CA TYR A 49 -4.78 1.91 13.07
C TYR A 49 -5.88 0.88 12.82
N ALA A 50 -6.63 0.46 13.83
CA ALA A 50 -7.74 -0.48 13.65
C ALA A 50 -8.85 0.14 12.78
N ILE A 51 -9.27 1.37 13.07
CA ILE A 51 -10.31 2.08 12.31
C ILE A 51 -9.78 2.45 10.92
N GLY A 52 -8.58 3.02 10.83
CA GLY A 52 -7.98 3.38 9.55
C GLY A 52 -7.75 2.16 8.65
N GLY A 53 -7.28 1.05 9.23
CA GLY A 53 -7.12 -0.23 8.54
C GLY A 53 -8.45 -0.81 8.06
N LEU A 54 -9.52 -0.68 8.85
CA LEU A 54 -10.87 -1.10 8.43
C LEU A 54 -11.35 -0.29 7.23
N ILE A 55 -11.18 1.04 7.25
CA ILE A 55 -11.55 1.90 6.12
C ILE A 55 -10.72 1.55 4.88
N ALA A 56 -9.41 1.40 5.03
CA ALA A 56 -8.53 1.00 3.93
C ALA A 56 -8.90 -0.38 3.35
N PHE A 57 -9.30 -1.34 4.20
CA PHE A 57 -9.80 -2.63 3.78
C PHE A 57 -11.08 -2.50 2.95
N LEU A 58 -12.04 -1.67 3.37
CA LEU A 58 -13.26 -1.42 2.61
C LEU A 58 -12.98 -0.78 1.24
N ILE A 59 -12.02 0.14 1.18
CA ILE A 59 -11.58 0.76 -0.09
C ILE A 59 -10.95 -0.29 -1.00
N MET A 60 -10.01 -1.10 -0.50
CA MET A 60 -9.39 -2.15 -1.31
C MET A 60 -10.40 -3.20 -1.78
N ARG A 61 -11.42 -3.51 -0.97
CA ARG A 61 -12.50 -4.41 -1.37
C ARG A 61 -13.29 -3.86 -2.55
N HIS A 62 -13.63 -2.56 -2.55
CA HIS A 62 -14.30 -1.91 -3.69
C HIS A 62 -13.40 -1.82 -4.93
N LEU A 63 -12.12 -1.46 -4.76
CA LEU A 63 -11.16 -1.44 -5.86
C LEU A 63 -11.00 -2.84 -6.49
N GLY A 64 -10.99 -3.88 -5.66
CA GLY A 64 -10.92 -5.27 -6.11
C GLY A 64 -12.12 -5.67 -6.95
N GLU A 65 -13.34 -5.26 -6.55
CA GLU A 65 -14.55 -5.51 -7.35
C GLU A 65 -14.49 -4.79 -8.70
N MET A 66 -14.03 -3.53 -8.76
CA MET A 66 -13.86 -2.82 -10.04
C MET A 66 -12.82 -3.46 -10.97
N ILE A 67 -11.77 -4.07 -10.43
CA ILE A 67 -10.74 -4.77 -11.23
C ILE A 67 -11.24 -6.14 -11.72
N VAL A 68 -12.21 -6.73 -11.03
CA VAL A 68 -12.82 -8.02 -11.40
C VAL A 68 -13.93 -7.84 -12.44
N GLU A 69 -14.61 -6.69 -12.45
CA GLU A 69 -15.66 -6.34 -13.43
C GLU A 69 -15.13 -5.81 -14.79
N GLU A 70 -13.81 -5.87 -15.02
CA GLU A 70 -13.16 -5.68 -16.33
C GLU A 70 -12.51 -6.99 -16.81
#